data_AF-A0A7C4YQD3-F1
#
_entry.id   AF-A0A7C4YQD3-F1
#
_cell.length_a   1.000
_cell.length_b   1.000
_cell.length_c   1.000
_cell.angle_alpha   90.00
_cell.angle_beta   90.00
_cell.angle_gamma   90.00
#
_symmetry.space_group_name_H-M   'P 1'
#
loop_
_entity.id
_entity.type
_entity.pdbx_description
1 polymer ?
#
loop_
_entity_poly.entity_id
_entity_poly.type
_entity_poly.pdbx_seq_one_letter_code
_entity_poly.pdbx_strand_id
1 'polypeptide(L)'
;MASTTDIINAVIHKTNLLAQGISSFYFMNLTTIEIISVILSLIFIGISIFFIIKTGWLTLRYDRIKDVVLKKDVPKKQIKKEWQKIEEHFFEGGENDLKIAIIKADNLLDEALRYGGITGKTLGDRLKKIKSSQLPDIDLVWQAHKLRNEIAHEKDFKLKRDLAEKTLGIYEKTLHELKILE
;
A
#
# COMPACT_ATOMS: atom_id res chain seq x y z
N MET A 1 -14.20 -71.64 31.64
CA MET A 1 -13.97 -70.18 31.61
C MET A 1 -12.78 -69.94 30.71
N ALA A 2 -12.88 -69.03 29.73
CA ALA A 2 -11.72 -68.67 28.90
C ALA A 2 -10.64 -68.06 29.80
N SER A 3 -9.37 -68.42 29.59
CA SER A 3 -8.27 -67.86 30.36
C SER A 3 -8.12 -66.36 30.03
N THR A 4 -7.66 -65.56 30.97
CA THR A 4 -7.32 -64.15 30.75
C THR A 4 -6.37 -63.98 29.56
N THR A 5 -5.49 -64.96 29.31
CA THR A 5 -4.60 -65.01 28.14
C THR A 5 -5.34 -65.15 26.81
N ASP A 6 -6.44 -65.91 26.78
CA ASP A 6 -7.22 -66.15 25.56
C ASP A 6 -7.95 -64.89 25.11
N ILE A 7 -8.45 -64.11 26.07
CA ILE A 7 -9.11 -62.82 25.83
C ILE A 7 -8.11 -61.80 25.27
N ILE A 8 -6.91 -61.70 25.86
CA ILE A 8 -5.85 -60.79 25.40
C ILE A 8 -5.44 -61.13 23.97
N ASN A 9 -5.20 -62.41 23.68
CA ASN A 9 -4.81 -62.87 22.34
C ASN A 9 -5.92 -62.60 21.31
N ALA A 10 -7.20 -62.75 21.67
CA ALA A 10 -8.33 -62.44 20.80
C ALA A 10 -8.43 -60.94 20.47
N VAL A 11 -8.15 -60.06 21.44
CA VAL A 11 -8.11 -58.60 21.20
C VAL A 11 -6.94 -58.24 20.28
N ILE A 12 -5.73 -58.74 20.57
CA ILE A 12 -4.53 -58.49 19.74
C ILE A 12 -4.74 -58.95 18.29
N HIS A 13 -5.36 -60.13 18.12
CA HIS A 13 -5.67 -60.63 16.79
C HIS A 13 -6.65 -59.71 16.05
N LYS A 14 -7.73 -59.26 16.70
CA LYS A 14 -8.67 -58.29 16.09
C LYS A 14 -8.00 -56.96 15.74
N THR A 15 -7.14 -56.43 16.60
CA THR A 15 -6.42 -55.17 16.31
C THR A 15 -5.46 -55.34 15.13
N ASN A 16 -4.79 -56.48 15.02
CA ASN A 16 -3.91 -56.77 13.89
C ASN A 16 -4.69 -56.92 12.58
N LEU A 17 -5.85 -57.59 12.60
CA LEU A 17 -6.73 -57.69 11.43
C LEU A 17 -7.22 -56.32 10.96
N LEU A 18 -7.62 -55.44 11.89
CA LEU A 18 -8.01 -54.08 11.56
C LEU A 18 -6.86 -53.28 10.96
N ALA A 19 -5.67 -53.33 11.56
CA ALA A 19 -4.49 -52.65 11.06
C ALA A 19 -4.08 -53.14 9.66
N GLN A 20 -4.14 -54.45 9.43
CA GLN A 20 -3.88 -55.05 8.11
C GLN A 20 -4.93 -54.61 7.07
N GLY A 21 -6.21 -54.52 7.45
CA GLY A 21 -7.27 -54.02 6.58
C GLY A 21 -7.11 -52.55 6.20
N ILE A 22 -6.69 -51.71 7.15
CA ILE A 22 -6.40 -50.29 6.89
C ILE A 22 -5.18 -50.15 5.97
N SER A 23 -4.13 -50.91 6.27
CA SER A 23 -2.89 -50.92 5.50
C SER A 23 -3.12 -51.37 4.05
N SER A 24 -3.86 -52.46 3.85
CA SER A 24 -4.18 -52.97 2.52
C SER A 24 -5.05 -52.00 1.71
N PHE A 25 -6.03 -51.36 2.35
CA PHE A 25 -6.83 -50.31 1.73
C PHE A 25 -5.96 -49.12 1.29
N TYR A 26 -5.02 -48.68 2.14
CA TYR A 26 -4.11 -47.59 1.83
C TYR A 26 -3.22 -47.93 0.63
N PHE A 27 -2.55 -49.08 0.64
CA PHE A 27 -1.67 -49.49 -0.45
C PHE A 27 -2.42 -49.69 -1.78
N MET A 28 -3.64 -50.21 -1.74
CA MET A 28 -4.46 -50.42 -2.93
C MET A 28 -4.93 -49.09 -3.56
N ASN A 29 -5.08 -48.04 -2.76
CA ASN A 29 -5.60 -46.73 -3.20
C ASN A 29 -4.54 -45.62 -3.21
N LEU A 30 -3.27 -45.95 -2.95
CA LEU A 30 -2.19 -44.97 -2.80
C LEU A 30 -2.09 -44.04 -4.00
N THR A 31 -2.07 -44.61 -5.21
CA THR A 31 -1.93 -43.85 -6.46
C THR A 31 -3.12 -42.91 -6.70
N THR A 32 -4.34 -43.35 -6.38
CA THR A 32 -5.55 -42.53 -6.48
C THR A 32 -5.51 -41.35 -5.52
N ILE A 33 -5.10 -41.60 -4.27
CA ILE A 33 -4.94 -40.56 -3.25
C ILE A 33 -3.87 -39.55 -3.69
N GLU A 34 -2.73 -40.01 -4.21
CA GLU A 34 -1.66 -39.15 -4.71
C GLU A 34 -2.13 -38.24 -5.85
N ILE A 35 -2.84 -38.78 -6.85
CA ILE A 35 -3.36 -37.99 -7.97
C ILE A 35 -4.34 -36.91 -7.47
N ILE A 36 -5.27 -37.26 -6.58
CA ILE A 36 -6.22 -36.30 -5.99
C ILE A 36 -5.46 -35.19 -5.23
N SER A 37 -4.42 -35.57 -4.47
CA SER A 37 -3.59 -34.65 -3.70
C SER A 37 -2.88 -33.63 -4.61
N VAL A 38 -2.30 -34.10 -5.72
CA VAL A 38 -1.60 -33.25 -6.68
C VAL A 38 -2.58 -32.27 -7.34
N ILE A 39 -3.75 -32.74 -7.77
CA ILE A 39 -4.79 -31.87 -8.36
C ILE A 39 -5.23 -30.80 -7.36
N LEU A 40 -5.50 -31.20 -6.12
CA LEU A 40 -5.91 -30.28 -5.06
C LEU A 40 -4.82 -29.23 -4.77
N SER A 41 -3.56 -29.64 -4.74
CA SER A 41 -2.42 -28.73 -4.57
C SER A 41 -2.33 -27.70 -5.70
N LEU A 42 -2.52 -28.12 -6.97
CA LEU A 42 -2.51 -27.20 -8.11
C LEU A 42 -3.65 -26.18 -8.04
N ILE A 43 -4.84 -26.61 -7.58
CA ILE A 43 -5.98 -25.71 -7.36
C ILE A 43 -5.63 -24.66 -6.29
N PHE A 44 -5.07 -25.09 -5.15
CA PHE A 44 -4.67 -24.16 -4.08
C PHE A 44 -3.60 -23.16 -4.52
N ILE A 45 -2.62 -23.59 -5.32
CA ILE A 45 -1.60 -22.71 -5.90
C ILE A 45 -2.25 -21.68 -6.82
N GLY A 46 -3.13 -22.12 -7.72
CA GLY A 46 -3.85 -21.23 -8.65
C GLY A 46 -4.71 -20.20 -7.92
N ILE A 47 -5.46 -20.63 -6.91
CA ILE A 47 -6.27 -19.75 -6.04
C ILE A 47 -5.36 -18.75 -5.32
N SER A 48 -4.22 -19.20 -4.76
CA SER A 48 -3.27 -18.32 -4.08
C SER A 48 -2.72 -17.25 -5.02
N ILE A 49 -2.34 -17.63 -6.24
CA ILE A 49 -1.88 -16.70 -7.28
C ILE A 49 -3.00 -15.69 -7.65
N PHE A 50 -4.22 -16.18 -7.86
CA PHE A 50 -5.37 -15.34 -8.16
C PHE A 50 -5.62 -14.31 -7.04
N PHE A 51 -5.61 -14.74 -5.78
CA PHE A 51 -5.77 -13.83 -4.64
C PHE A 51 -4.63 -12.81 -4.58
N ILE A 52 -3.37 -13.22 -4.80
CA ILE A 52 -2.21 -12.31 -4.81
C ILE A 52 -2.37 -11.21 -5.89
N ILE A 53 -2.84 -11.58 -7.08
CA ILE A 53 -3.07 -10.64 -8.19
C ILE A 53 -4.29 -9.75 -7.89
N LYS A 54 -5.42 -10.34 -7.48
CA LYS A 54 -6.70 -9.63 -7.31
C LYS A 54 -6.70 -8.70 -6.09
N THR A 55 -5.98 -9.05 -5.02
CA THR A 55 -5.89 -8.21 -3.81
C THR A 55 -4.97 -7.00 -3.96
N GLY A 56 -4.22 -6.88 -5.08
CA GLY A 56 -3.36 -5.73 -5.33
C GLY A 56 -2.19 -5.60 -4.34
N TRP A 57 -1.85 -6.67 -3.61
CA TRP A 57 -0.77 -6.66 -2.63
C TRP A 57 0.60 -6.44 -3.29
N LEU A 58 0.75 -6.88 -4.54
CA LEU A 58 2.00 -6.76 -5.32
C LEU A 58 2.08 -5.46 -6.14
N THR A 59 0.97 -4.94 -6.66
CA THR A 59 0.94 -3.66 -7.41
C THR A 59 1.36 -2.48 -6.53
N LEU A 60 1.05 -2.52 -5.24
CA LEU A 60 1.54 -1.51 -4.30
C LEU A 60 3.07 -1.62 -4.07
N ARG A 61 3.72 -2.78 -4.25
CA ARG A 61 5.18 -2.95 -4.02
C ARG A 61 6.04 -2.73 -5.28
N TYR A 62 5.52 -2.98 -6.48
CA TYR A 62 6.30 -2.86 -7.71
C TYR A 62 6.62 -1.40 -8.09
N ASP A 63 5.64 -0.50 -7.99
CA ASP A 63 5.88 0.94 -8.15
C ASP A 63 6.78 1.51 -7.03
N ARG A 64 6.72 0.90 -5.83
CA ARG A 64 7.50 1.29 -4.63
C ARG A 64 9.00 1.06 -4.75
N ILE A 65 9.44 0.06 -5.52
CA ILE A 65 10.87 -0.27 -5.64
C ILE A 65 11.49 0.42 -6.86
N LYS A 66 10.76 0.58 -7.96
CA LYS A 66 11.25 1.34 -9.11
C LYS A 66 11.52 2.81 -8.77
N ASP A 67 10.64 3.45 -8.00
CA ASP A 67 10.78 4.87 -7.67
C ASP A 67 11.87 5.15 -6.63
N VAL A 68 12.10 4.23 -5.68
CA VAL A 68 13.09 4.40 -4.59
C VAL A 68 14.48 3.88 -4.98
N VAL A 69 14.57 2.85 -5.84
CA VAL A 69 15.86 2.20 -6.17
C VAL A 69 16.51 2.77 -7.43
N LEU A 70 15.75 3.27 -8.43
CA LEU A 70 16.33 3.63 -9.73
C LEU A 70 16.71 5.10 -9.92
N LYS A 71 16.27 6.03 -9.07
CA LYS A 71 16.50 7.46 -9.32
C LYS A 71 16.66 8.28 -8.03
N LYS A 72 17.90 8.38 -7.54
CA LYS A 72 18.25 9.24 -6.40
C LYS A 72 18.20 10.75 -6.72
N ASP A 73 18.43 11.13 -7.98
CA ASP A 73 18.53 12.55 -8.38
C ASP A 73 17.50 13.02 -9.44
N VAL A 74 16.84 12.09 -10.13
CA VAL A 74 15.84 12.44 -11.16
C VAL A 74 14.51 12.98 -10.58
N PRO A 75 13.95 12.47 -9.45
CA PRO A 75 12.68 12.99 -8.93
C PRO A 75 12.81 14.43 -8.41
N LYS A 76 13.96 14.83 -7.83
CA LYS A 76 14.14 16.21 -7.33
C LYS A 76 14.11 17.25 -8.45
N LYS A 77 14.82 17.00 -9.55
CA LYS A 77 14.82 17.91 -10.71
C LYS A 77 13.44 18.03 -11.35
N GLN A 78 12.69 16.92 -11.41
CA GLN A 78 11.33 16.92 -11.90
C GLN A 78 10.39 17.70 -10.98
N ILE A 79 10.45 17.44 -9.67
CA ILE A 79 9.64 18.17 -8.68
C ILE A 79 9.95 19.67 -8.71
N LYS A 80 11.23 20.06 -8.78
CA LYS A 80 11.63 21.48 -8.90
C LYS A 80 11.05 22.13 -10.16
N LYS A 81 11.10 21.43 -11.30
CA LYS A 81 10.51 21.93 -12.55
C LYS A 81 8.99 22.07 -12.47
N GLU A 82 8.30 21.11 -11.85
CA GLU A 82 6.85 21.20 -11.66
C GLU A 82 6.48 22.30 -10.66
N TRP A 83 7.28 22.51 -9.61
CA TRP A 83 7.11 23.64 -8.68
C TRP A 83 7.18 24.99 -9.40
N GLN A 84 8.21 25.20 -10.22
CA GLN A 84 8.37 26.44 -11.01
C GLN A 84 7.14 26.73 -11.88
N LYS A 85 6.58 25.71 -12.54
CA LYS A 85 5.36 25.87 -13.32
C LYS A 85 4.15 26.23 -12.45
N ILE A 86 4.06 25.67 -11.25
CA ILE A 86 2.99 26.01 -10.31
C ILE A 86 3.09 27.48 -9.92
N GLU A 87 4.29 27.97 -9.63
CA GLU A 87 4.54 29.38 -9.31
C GLU A 87 4.21 30.30 -10.48
N GLU A 88 4.71 30.02 -11.67
CA GLU A 88 4.43 30.80 -12.90
C GLU A 88 2.92 30.93 -13.11
N HIS A 89 2.20 29.80 -13.12
CA HIS A 89 0.74 29.79 -13.27
C HIS A 89 0.02 30.50 -12.12
N PHE A 90 0.53 30.40 -10.90
CA PHE A 90 -0.06 31.07 -9.74
C PHE A 90 0.08 32.59 -9.85
N PHE A 91 1.25 33.11 -10.24
CA PHE A 91 1.51 34.54 -10.27
C PHE A 91 0.89 35.24 -11.49
N GLU A 92 0.83 34.57 -12.64
CA GLU A 92 0.29 35.15 -13.88
C GLU A 92 -1.23 34.95 -14.03
N GLY A 93 -1.80 34.02 -13.27
CA GLY A 93 -3.17 33.56 -13.44
C GLY A 93 -4.24 34.30 -12.63
N GLY A 94 -5.50 34.00 -12.95
CA GLY A 94 -6.69 34.50 -12.24
C GLY A 94 -7.12 33.56 -11.10
N GLU A 95 -8.33 33.79 -10.55
CA GLU A 95 -8.85 33.01 -9.40
C GLU A 95 -8.84 31.48 -9.63
N ASN A 96 -9.18 31.04 -10.85
CA ASN A 96 -9.16 29.62 -11.20
C ASN A 96 -7.74 29.04 -11.18
N ASP A 97 -6.75 29.81 -11.61
CA ASP A 97 -5.35 29.38 -11.59
C ASP A 97 -4.81 29.25 -10.17
N LEU A 98 -5.25 30.11 -9.24
CA LEU A 98 -4.93 29.96 -7.81
C LEU A 98 -5.38 28.61 -7.27
N LYS A 99 -6.64 28.24 -7.55
CA LYS A 99 -7.21 26.95 -7.11
C LYS A 99 -6.43 25.78 -7.69
N ILE A 100 -6.15 25.83 -9.00
CA ILE A 100 -5.39 24.80 -9.71
C ILE A 100 -3.98 24.67 -9.12
N ALA A 101 -3.31 25.79 -8.86
CA ALA A 101 -1.98 25.81 -8.27
C ALA A 101 -1.94 25.18 -6.88
N ILE A 102 -2.91 25.50 -6.00
CA ILE A 102 -3.02 24.87 -4.67
C ILE A 102 -3.25 23.36 -4.77
N ILE A 103 -4.11 22.90 -5.68
CA ILE A 103 -4.33 21.46 -5.92
C ILE A 103 -3.06 20.78 -6.42
N LYS A 104 -2.35 21.42 -7.36
CA LYS A 104 -1.09 20.89 -7.89
C LYS A 104 0.01 20.86 -6.84
N ALA A 105 0.13 21.88 -6.00
CA ALA A 105 1.10 21.93 -4.90
C ALA A 105 0.88 20.81 -3.87
N ASP A 106 -0.38 20.56 -3.50
CA ASP A 106 -0.75 19.43 -2.62
C ASP A 106 -0.37 18.07 -3.23
N ASN A 107 -0.67 17.87 -4.52
CA ASN A 107 -0.30 16.64 -5.23
C ASN A 107 1.22 16.48 -5.32
N LEU A 108 1.96 17.57 -5.55
CA LEU A 108 3.42 17.55 -5.62
C LEU A 108 4.03 17.19 -4.27
N LEU A 109 3.45 17.66 -3.17
CA LEU A 109 3.84 17.25 -1.82
C LEU A 109 3.57 15.76 -1.57
N ASP A 110 2.43 15.22 -2.02
CA ASP A 110 2.18 13.76 -1.93
C ASP A 110 3.25 12.96 -2.67
N GLU A 111 3.61 13.39 -3.88
CA GLU A 111 4.65 12.78 -4.69
C GLU A 111 6.02 12.85 -3.99
N ALA A 112 6.38 14.01 -3.45
CA ALA A 112 7.58 14.21 -2.64
C ALA A 112 7.66 13.24 -1.45
N LEU A 113 6.59 13.11 -0.68
CA LEU A 113 6.53 12.20 0.49
C LEU A 113 6.55 10.72 0.07
N ARG A 114 5.97 10.39 -1.09
CA ARG A 114 6.08 9.05 -1.69
C ARG A 114 7.53 8.71 -2.01
N TYR A 115 8.26 9.61 -2.64
CA TYR A 115 9.69 9.43 -2.92
C TYR A 115 10.52 9.35 -1.63
N GLY A 116 10.13 10.08 -0.59
CA GLY A 116 10.69 9.96 0.76
C GLY A 116 10.40 8.62 1.46
N GLY A 117 9.63 7.71 0.83
CA GLY A 117 9.33 6.37 1.37
C GLY A 117 8.19 6.34 2.38
N ILE A 118 7.47 7.45 2.59
CA ILE A 118 6.36 7.51 3.55
C ILE A 118 5.14 6.82 2.92
N THR A 119 4.62 5.79 3.59
CA THR A 119 3.52 4.97 3.04
C THR A 119 2.14 5.59 3.32
N GLY A 120 1.19 5.46 2.40
CA GLY A 120 -0.18 5.96 2.56
C GLY A 120 -0.97 5.83 1.25
N LYS A 121 -2.31 5.81 1.31
CA LYS A 121 -3.15 5.83 0.10
C LYS A 121 -3.39 7.26 -0.38
N THR A 122 -3.48 8.19 0.56
CA THR A 122 -3.67 9.63 0.32
C THR A 122 -2.55 10.43 0.98
N LEU A 123 -2.42 11.71 0.62
CA LEU A 123 -1.54 12.64 1.32
C LEU A 123 -1.84 12.66 2.83
N GLY A 124 -3.12 12.76 3.20
CA GLY A 124 -3.54 12.72 4.60
C GLY A 124 -3.08 11.46 5.35
N ASP A 125 -3.10 10.28 4.70
CA ASP A 125 -2.57 9.06 5.33
C ASP A 125 -1.05 9.09 5.53
N ARG A 126 -0.32 9.79 4.67
CA ARG A 126 1.13 10.00 4.81
C ARG A 126 1.42 11.01 5.90
N LEU A 127 0.71 12.14 5.92
CA LEU A 127 0.85 13.18 6.94
C LEU A 127 0.64 12.60 8.36
N LYS A 128 -0.32 11.68 8.55
CA LYS A 128 -0.55 10.99 9.84
C LYS A 128 0.68 10.21 10.35
N LYS A 129 1.62 9.86 9.49
CA LYS A 129 2.81 9.06 9.84
C LYS A 129 4.06 9.91 10.03
N ILE A 130 4.01 11.18 9.66
CA ILE A 130 5.13 12.11 9.85
C ILE A 130 5.09 12.60 11.30
N LYS A 131 6.24 12.55 11.96
CA LYS A 131 6.41 13.12 13.30
C LYS A 131 6.81 14.58 13.19
N SER A 132 6.44 15.41 14.16
CA SER A 132 6.86 16.83 14.22
C SER A 132 8.39 17.01 14.24
N SER A 133 9.14 16.00 14.67
CA SER A 133 10.61 15.99 14.60
C SER A 133 11.15 15.90 13.17
N GLN A 134 10.35 15.43 12.22
CA GLN A 134 10.71 15.30 10.80
C GLN A 134 10.20 16.49 9.99
N LEU A 135 9.09 17.07 10.41
CA LEU A 135 8.49 18.25 9.80
C LEU A 135 7.94 19.18 10.90
N PRO A 136 8.68 20.22 11.31
CA PRO A 136 8.31 21.08 12.43
C PRO A 136 6.91 21.71 12.31
N ASP A 137 6.50 22.07 11.09
CA ASP A 137 5.24 22.80 10.82
C ASP A 137 4.12 21.93 10.23
N ILE A 138 4.04 20.67 10.66
CA ILE A 138 3.08 19.70 10.10
C ILE A 138 1.61 20.15 10.24
N ASP A 139 1.28 20.91 11.28
CA ASP A 139 -0.08 21.43 11.49
C ASP A 139 -0.48 22.48 10.45
N LEU A 140 0.48 23.25 9.93
CA LEU A 140 0.24 24.19 8.83
C LEU A 140 -0.01 23.42 7.53
N VAL A 141 0.74 22.34 7.29
CA VAL A 141 0.53 21.45 6.13
C VAL A 141 -0.85 20.81 6.16
N TRP A 142 -1.33 20.40 7.34
CA TRP A 142 -2.70 19.90 7.51
C TRP A 142 -3.76 20.96 7.19
N GLN A 143 -3.53 22.22 7.56
CA GLN A 143 -4.45 23.32 7.22
C GLN A 143 -4.47 23.57 5.71
N ALA A 144 -3.32 23.58 5.06
CA ALA A 144 -3.20 23.71 3.61
C ALA A 144 -3.92 22.57 2.87
N HIS A 145 -3.75 21.33 3.35
CA HIS A 145 -4.43 20.16 2.78
C HIS A 145 -5.97 20.25 2.93
N LYS A 146 -6.46 20.74 4.06
CA LYS A 146 -7.90 20.97 4.28
C LYS A 146 -8.46 22.01 3.32
N LEU A 147 -7.78 23.15 3.16
CA LEU A 147 -8.19 24.17 2.19
C LEU A 147 -8.25 23.61 0.76
N ARG A 148 -7.25 22.80 0.37
CA ARG A 148 -7.28 22.11 -0.92
C ARG A 148 -8.52 21.21 -1.06
N ASN A 149 -8.90 20.51 -0.01
CA ASN A 149 -10.09 19.65 -0.04
C ASN A 149 -11.39 20.44 -0.17
N GLU A 150 -11.49 21.60 0.49
CA GLU A 150 -12.61 22.53 0.33
C GLU A 150 -12.71 23.02 -1.12
N ILE A 151 -11.59 23.49 -1.71
CA ILE A 151 -11.51 23.91 -3.11
C ILE A 151 -11.98 22.81 -4.08
N ALA A 152 -11.65 21.55 -3.80
CA ALA A 152 -12.01 20.43 -4.67
C ALA A 152 -13.49 20.01 -4.55
N HIS A 153 -14.13 20.22 -3.40
CA HIS A 153 -15.52 19.83 -3.17
C HIS A 153 -16.52 20.94 -3.53
N GLU A 154 -16.14 22.20 -3.29
CA GLU A 154 -17.01 23.35 -3.49
C GLU A 154 -16.78 24.01 -4.85
N LYS A 155 -17.73 23.83 -5.78
CA LYS A 155 -17.63 24.41 -7.14
C LYS A 155 -17.51 25.93 -7.16
N ASP A 156 -18.20 26.60 -6.23
CA ASP A 156 -18.26 28.08 -6.15
C ASP A 156 -17.35 28.66 -5.07
N PHE A 157 -16.39 27.88 -4.56
CA PHE A 157 -15.44 28.34 -3.55
C PHE A 157 -14.70 29.59 -4.03
N LYS A 158 -14.76 30.71 -3.31
CA LYS A 158 -14.01 31.92 -3.68
C LYS A 158 -12.69 31.96 -2.93
N LEU A 159 -11.61 31.66 -3.64
CA LEU A 159 -10.28 31.65 -3.04
C LEU A 159 -9.68 33.06 -3.09
N LYS A 160 -9.52 33.69 -1.93
CA LYS A 160 -8.82 34.98 -1.80
C LYS A 160 -7.33 34.81 -2.10
N ARG A 161 -6.76 35.75 -2.86
CA ARG A 161 -5.34 35.81 -3.23
C ARG A 161 -4.42 35.65 -2.02
N ASP A 162 -4.61 36.43 -0.95
CA ASP A 162 -3.78 36.37 0.26
C ASP A 162 -3.80 34.99 0.93
N LEU A 163 -4.95 34.32 0.92
CA LEU A 163 -5.07 32.97 1.50
C LEU A 163 -4.37 31.95 0.59
N ALA A 164 -4.48 32.11 -0.72
CA ALA A 164 -3.79 31.28 -1.69
C ALA A 164 -2.27 31.44 -1.56
N GLU A 165 -1.76 32.66 -1.43
CA GLU A 165 -0.32 32.96 -1.28
C GLU A 165 0.24 32.33 0.00
N LYS A 166 -0.46 32.50 1.13
CA LYS A 166 -0.08 31.86 2.40
C LYS A 166 -0.05 30.34 2.27
N THR A 167 -1.05 29.77 1.61
CA THR A 167 -1.15 28.31 1.44
C THR A 167 -0.05 27.77 0.53
N LEU A 168 0.25 28.48 -0.56
CA LEU A 168 1.34 28.11 -1.46
C LEU A 168 2.69 28.16 -0.73
N GLY A 169 2.93 29.21 0.06
CA GLY A 169 4.16 29.34 0.87
C GLY A 169 4.31 28.24 1.92
N ILE A 170 3.22 27.68 2.46
CA ILE A 170 3.28 26.50 3.34
C ILE A 170 3.84 25.29 2.57
N TYR A 171 3.35 25.03 1.35
CA TYR A 171 3.86 23.93 0.52
C TYR A 171 5.32 24.14 0.12
N GLU A 172 5.68 25.38 -0.26
CA GLU A 172 7.06 25.75 -0.60
C GLU A 172 8.02 25.45 0.54
N LYS A 173 7.72 26.00 1.73
CA LYS A 173 8.52 25.79 2.93
C LYS A 173 8.66 24.31 3.26
N THR A 174 7.57 23.56 3.17
CA THR A 174 7.56 22.11 3.42
C THR A 174 8.49 21.37 2.44
N LEU A 175 8.48 21.73 1.16
CA LEU A 175 9.35 21.12 0.15
C LEU A 175 10.84 21.47 0.36
N HIS A 176 11.15 22.66 0.87
CA HIS A 176 12.50 23.03 1.31
C HIS A 176 12.94 22.24 2.55
N GLU A 177 12.06 22.08 3.56
CA GLU A 177 12.36 21.29 4.76
C GLU A 177 12.64 19.82 4.42
N LEU A 178 11.95 19.28 3.41
CA LEU A 178 12.20 17.95 2.85
C LEU A 178 13.46 17.87 1.96
N LYS A 179 14.18 18.99 1.75
CA LYS A 179 15.37 19.11 0.90
C LYS A 179 15.12 18.68 -0.55
N ILE A 180 13.94 18.98 -1.06
CA ILE A 180 13.52 18.71 -2.44
C ILE A 180 13.71 19.97 -3.29
N LEU A 181 13.30 21.11 -2.74
CA LEU A 181 13.69 22.43 -3.22
C LEU A 181 14.95 22.87 -2.49
N GLU A 182 15.81 23.60 -3.19
CA GLU A 182 17.07 24.17 -2.69
C GLU A 182 16.87 25.65 -2.38
#